data_AF-A0A848XR78-F1
#
_entry.id   AF-A0A848XR78-F1
#
_cell.length_a   1.000
_cell.length_b   1.000
_cell.length_c   1.000
_cell.angle_alpha   90.00
_cell.angle_beta   90.00
_cell.angle_gamma   90.00
#
_symmetry.space_group_name_H-M   'P 1'
#
loop_
_entity.id
_entity.type
_entity.pdbx_description
1 polymer ?
#
loop_
_entity_poly.entity_id
_entity_poly.type
_entity_poly.pdbx_seq_one_letter_code
_entity_poly.pdbx_strand_id
1 'polypeptide(L)'
;MNASTEEREKEGGLKALRWPVYAIIEPVTQWLVRRGVHPNAITTLGFVVTVVAGWLYSVDHVRTAGLLVLLGGLLDIFDGRVARVSGLASKFGNFYDSTLDRISEIAMYIGFMSLYNRYGAQMADVWMTYVIA
;
A
#
# COMPACT_ATOMS: atom_id res chain seq x y z
N MET A 1 11.78 -12.93 -35.81
CA MET A 1 10.95 -12.12 -34.89
C MET A 1 11.91 -11.22 -34.13
N ASN A 2 11.79 -9.89 -34.26
CA ASN A 2 12.80 -8.95 -33.73
C ASN A 2 12.36 -8.46 -32.34
N ALA A 3 13.32 -8.21 -31.45
CA ALA A 3 13.12 -7.68 -30.09
C ALA A 3 12.22 -6.43 -30.06
N SER A 4 12.26 -5.59 -31.10
CA SER A 4 11.42 -4.40 -31.22
C SER A 4 9.92 -4.69 -31.42
N THR A 5 9.56 -5.89 -31.91
CA THR A 5 8.16 -6.31 -32.07
C THR A 5 7.60 -6.86 -30.74
N GLU A 6 8.40 -7.63 -30.00
CA GLU A 6 8.04 -8.12 -28.66
C GLU A 6 7.89 -6.98 -27.62
N GLU A 7 8.75 -5.96 -27.67
CA GLU A 7 8.64 -4.80 -26.77
C GLU A 7 7.34 -4.00 -27.00
N ARG A 8 6.93 -3.81 -28.26
CA ARG A 8 5.67 -3.12 -28.58
C ARG A 8 4.43 -3.93 -28.17
N GLU A 9 4.50 -5.25 -28.28
CA GLU A 9 3.41 -6.15 -27.88
C GLU A 9 3.27 -6.19 -26.34
N LYS A 10 4.40 -6.24 -25.61
CA LYS A 10 4.44 -6.11 -24.15
C LYS A 10 3.94 -4.75 -23.66
N GLU A 11 4.34 -3.66 -24.31
CA GLU A 11 3.82 -2.32 -24.00
C GLU A 11 2.31 -2.21 -24.25
N GLY A 12 1.81 -2.84 -25.33
CA GLY A 12 0.39 -2.92 -25.63
C GLY A 12 -0.40 -3.65 -24.55
N GLY A 13 0.11 -4.80 -24.09
CA GLY A 13 -0.48 -5.59 -23.01
C GLY A 13 -0.47 -4.85 -21.66
N LEU A 14 0.63 -4.18 -21.31
CA LEU A 14 0.72 -3.37 -20.08
C LEU A 14 -0.25 -2.19 -20.11
N LYS A 15 -0.40 -1.52 -21.25
CA LYS A 15 -1.36 -0.41 -21.41
C LYS A 15 -2.81 -0.91 -21.29
N ALA A 16 -3.12 -2.09 -21.83
CA ALA A 16 -4.44 -2.71 -21.72
C ALA A 16 -4.82 -3.03 -20.27
N LEU A 17 -3.87 -3.50 -19.45
CA LEU A 17 -4.12 -3.79 -18.02
C LEU A 17 -4.25 -2.53 -17.16
N ARG A 18 -3.52 -1.46 -17.50
CA ARG A 18 -3.54 -0.18 -16.76
C ARG A 18 -4.83 0.60 -16.97
N TRP A 19 -5.46 0.48 -18.14
CA TRP A 19 -6.67 1.21 -18.49
C TRP A 19 -7.85 1.00 -17.52
N PRO A 20 -8.28 -0.24 -17.17
CA PRO A 20 -9.39 -0.44 -16.25
C PRO A 20 -9.08 0.02 -14.83
N VAL A 21 -7.84 -0.14 -14.37
CA VAL A 21 -7.40 0.33 -13.05
C VAL A 21 -7.50 1.84 -12.95
N TYR A 22 -7.02 2.57 -13.96
CA TYR A 22 -7.12 4.02 -13.97
C TYR A 22 -8.54 4.53 -14.16
N ALA A 23 -9.39 3.83 -14.90
CA ALA A 23 -10.80 4.21 -15.04
C ALA A 23 -11.53 4.24 -13.67
N ILE A 24 -11.15 3.37 -12.74
CA ILE A 24 -11.74 3.32 -11.38
C ILE A 24 -11.10 4.35 -10.45
N ILE A 25 -9.78 4.50 -10.50
CA ILE A 25 -9.01 5.34 -9.55
C ILE A 25 -9.10 6.83 -9.89
N GLU A 26 -9.16 7.19 -11.18
CA GLU A 26 -9.17 8.58 -11.65
C GLU A 26 -10.35 9.42 -11.10
N PRO A 27 -11.63 8.97 -11.11
CA PRO A 27 -12.72 9.79 -10.59
C PRO A 27 -12.56 10.11 -9.10
N VAL A 28 -12.06 9.15 -8.31
CA VAL A 28 -11.79 9.33 -6.88
C VAL A 28 -10.61 10.29 -6.68
N THR A 29 -9.54 10.12 -7.44
CA THR A 29 -8.37 11.01 -7.43
C THR A 29 -8.77 12.45 -7.74
N GLN A 30 -9.54 12.66 -8.80
CA GLN A 30 -10.04 13.98 -9.21
C GLN A 30 -10.94 14.60 -8.15
N TRP A 31 -11.78 13.80 -7.49
CA TRP A 31 -12.61 14.28 -6.38
C TRP A 31 -11.77 14.76 -5.19
N LEU A 32 -10.73 14.00 -4.80
CA LEU A 32 -9.80 14.39 -3.73
C LEU A 32 -9.02 15.68 -4.07
N VAL A 33 -8.54 15.79 -5.30
CA VAL A 33 -7.84 17.00 -5.79
C VAL A 33 -8.76 18.22 -5.77
N ARG A 34 -10.01 18.10 -6.22
CA ARG A 34 -11.00 19.19 -6.19
C ARG A 34 -11.33 19.65 -4.76
N ARG A 35 -11.24 18.75 -3.79
CA ARG A 35 -11.41 19.06 -2.37
C ARG A 35 -10.18 19.69 -1.73
N GLY A 36 -9.08 19.83 -2.46
CA GLY A 36 -7.83 20.42 -1.95
C GLY A 36 -7.18 19.56 -0.87
N VAL A 37 -7.42 18.24 -0.87
CA VAL A 37 -6.81 17.33 0.10
C VAL A 37 -5.31 17.25 -0.14
N HIS A 38 -4.51 17.51 0.89
CA HIS A 38 -3.07 17.44 0.79
C HIS A 38 -2.60 15.96 0.73
N PRO A 39 -1.68 15.58 -0.17
CA PRO A 39 -1.19 14.20 -0.28
C PRO A 39 -0.70 13.61 1.04
N ASN A 40 0.15 14.35 1.78
CA ASN A 40 0.64 13.89 3.08
C ASN A 40 -0.47 13.56 4.09
N ALA A 41 -1.66 14.18 4.01
CA ALA A 41 -2.77 13.83 4.90
C ALA A 41 -3.34 12.45 4.56
N ILE A 42 -3.37 12.08 3.28
CA ILE A 42 -3.76 10.75 2.81
C ILE A 42 -2.70 9.72 3.26
N THR A 43 -1.41 10.04 3.12
CA THR A 43 -0.30 9.20 3.61
C THR A 43 -0.39 8.97 5.13
N THR A 44 -0.60 10.03 5.92
CA THR A 44 -0.77 9.90 7.37
C THR A 44 -1.99 9.05 7.72
N LEU A 45 -3.10 9.18 6.99
CA LEU A 45 -4.28 8.36 7.20
C LEU A 45 -4.00 6.89 6.87
N GLY A 46 -3.34 6.61 5.76
CA GLY A 46 -2.89 5.28 5.37
C GLY A 46 -2.04 4.64 6.46
N PHE A 47 -1.04 5.37 6.95
CA PHE A 47 -0.19 4.98 8.06
C PHE A 47 -0.97 4.65 9.34
N VAL A 48 -1.93 5.49 9.74
CA VAL A 48 -2.75 5.21 10.94
C VAL A 48 -3.57 3.94 10.74
N VAL A 49 -4.15 3.75 9.56
CA VAL A 49 -4.94 2.56 9.22
C VAL A 49 -4.08 1.28 9.28
N THR A 50 -2.86 1.30 8.74
CA THR A 50 -1.94 0.15 8.76
C THR A 50 -1.43 -0.15 10.16
N VAL A 51 -1.13 0.86 10.98
CA VAL A 51 -0.76 0.67 12.39
C VAL A 51 -1.90 0.05 13.19
N VAL A 52 -3.14 0.50 12.99
CA VAL A 52 -4.33 -0.11 13.60
C VAL A 52 -4.49 -1.56 13.12
N ALA A 53 -4.22 -1.85 11.85
CA ALA A 53 -4.22 -3.22 11.34
C ALA A 53 -3.19 -4.11 12.05
N GLY A 54 -1.96 -3.62 12.23
CA GLY A 54 -0.91 -4.30 13.00
C GLY A 54 -1.34 -4.61 14.44
N TRP A 55 -1.98 -3.64 15.10
CA TRP A 55 -2.56 -3.85 16.42
C TRP A 55 -3.69 -4.89 16.41
N LEU A 56 -4.58 -4.87 15.42
CA LEU A 56 -5.65 -5.86 15.28
C LEU A 56 -5.13 -7.29 15.07
N TYR A 57 -4.01 -7.46 14.35
CA TYR A 57 -3.33 -8.76 14.29
C TYR A 57 -2.90 -9.23 15.69
N SER A 58 -2.40 -8.35 16.55
CA SER A 58 -1.99 -8.73 17.92
C SER A 58 -3.13 -9.19 18.84
N VAL A 59 -4.38 -8.82 18.51
CA VAL A 59 -5.59 -9.20 19.25
C VAL A 59 -6.46 -10.22 18.48
N ASP A 60 -5.87 -10.95 17.54
CA ASP A 60 -6.51 -12.06 16.80
C ASP A 60 -7.68 -11.65 15.89
N HIS A 61 -7.78 -10.37 15.53
CA HIS A 61 -8.79 -9.87 14.59
C HIS A 61 -8.28 -9.91 13.14
N VAL A 62 -7.82 -11.08 12.70
CA VAL A 62 -7.05 -11.29 11.45
C VAL A 62 -7.80 -10.80 10.21
N ARG A 63 -9.12 -11.06 10.10
CA ARG A 63 -9.92 -10.67 8.93
C ARG A 63 -10.02 -9.15 8.80
N THR A 64 -10.33 -8.48 9.91
CA THR A 64 -10.45 -7.02 9.96
C THR A 64 -9.10 -6.37 9.75
N ALA A 65 -8.03 -6.92 10.35
CA ALA A 65 -6.66 -6.47 10.11
C ALA A 65 -6.30 -6.54 8.62
N GLY A 66 -6.55 -7.68 7.95
CA GLY A 66 -6.31 -7.83 6.52
C GLY A 66 -7.07 -6.83 5.66
N LEU A 67 -8.34 -6.55 5.98
CA LEU A 67 -9.12 -5.52 5.29
C LEU A 67 -8.52 -4.11 5.46
N LEU A 68 -8.04 -3.78 6.66
CA LEU A 68 -7.39 -2.49 6.91
C LEU A 68 -6.04 -2.37 6.19
N VAL A 69 -5.26 -3.45 6.07
CA VAL A 69 -4.02 -3.45 5.27
C VAL A 69 -4.31 -3.12 3.81
N LEU A 70 -5.33 -3.77 3.23
CA LEU A 70 -5.75 -3.49 1.86
C LEU A 70 -6.22 -2.03 1.69
N LEU A 71 -6.94 -1.51 2.68
CA LEU A 71 -7.36 -0.11 2.69
C LEU A 71 -6.17 0.85 2.79
N GLY A 72 -5.19 0.56 3.64
CA GLY A 72 -3.96 1.34 3.77
C GLY A 72 -3.17 1.40 2.46
N GLY A 73 -2.97 0.25 1.80
CA GLY A 73 -2.31 0.20 0.50
C GLY A 73 -3.10 0.91 -0.62
N LEU A 74 -4.43 0.94 -0.52
CA LEU A 74 -5.25 1.73 -1.44
C LEU A 74 -5.05 3.25 -1.24
N LEU A 75 -4.90 3.70 0.01
CA LEU A 75 -4.66 5.11 0.34
C LEU A 75 -3.29 5.59 -0.16
N ASP A 76 -2.25 4.74 -0.07
CA ASP A 76 -0.92 4.98 -0.65
C ASP A 76 -0.98 5.21 -2.19
N ILE A 77 -1.72 4.35 -2.91
CA ILE A 77 -1.93 4.56 -4.36
C ILE A 77 -2.57 5.94 -4.63
N PHE A 78 -3.50 6.38 -3.78
CA PHE A 78 -4.17 7.66 -3.92
C PHE A 78 -3.27 8.83 -3.57
N ASP A 79 -2.45 8.79 -2.52
CA ASP A 79 -1.63 9.93 -2.13
C ASP A 79 -0.62 10.30 -3.22
N GLY A 80 0.03 9.32 -3.83
CA GLY A 80 1.04 9.52 -4.86
C GLY A 80 0.38 9.97 -6.16
N ARG A 81 -0.84 9.50 -6.43
CA ARG A 81 -1.65 9.99 -7.55
C ARG A 81 -2.10 11.43 -7.36
N VAL A 82 -2.66 11.75 -6.19
CA VAL A 82 -3.09 13.11 -5.83
C VAL A 82 -1.89 14.05 -5.89
N ALA A 83 -0.73 13.70 -5.34
CA ALA A 83 0.49 14.51 -5.41
C ALA A 83 0.92 14.84 -6.84
N ARG A 84 0.84 13.87 -7.75
CA ARG A 84 1.18 14.06 -9.16
C ARG A 84 0.16 14.92 -9.90
N VAL A 85 -1.13 14.69 -9.67
CA VAL A 85 -2.21 15.41 -10.39
C VAL A 85 -2.38 16.83 -9.86
N SER A 86 -2.23 17.05 -8.55
CA SER A 86 -2.36 18.37 -7.92
C SER A 86 -1.09 19.22 -8.00
N GLY A 87 0.01 18.69 -8.56
CA GLY A 87 1.30 19.38 -8.63
C GLY A 87 1.99 19.58 -7.27
N LEU A 88 1.58 18.84 -6.24
CA LEU A 88 2.13 18.94 -4.88
C LEU A 88 3.25 17.90 -4.61
N ALA A 89 3.68 17.16 -5.62
CA ALA A 89 4.80 16.23 -5.52
C ALA A 89 6.08 16.96 -5.10
N SER A 90 6.72 16.52 -4.01
CA SER A 90 7.92 17.15 -3.45
C SER A 90 8.91 16.10 -2.95
N LYS A 91 10.20 16.47 -2.88
CA LYS A 91 11.24 15.58 -2.31
C LYS A 91 10.94 15.21 -0.85
N PHE A 92 10.43 16.16 -0.08
CA PHE A 92 10.02 15.92 1.30
C PHE A 92 8.84 14.96 1.38
N GLY A 93 7.81 15.14 0.54
CA GLY A 93 6.67 14.22 0.48
C GLY A 93 7.09 12.78 0.18
N ASN A 94 7.94 12.57 -0.82
CA ASN A 94 8.46 11.23 -1.15
C ASN A 94 9.28 10.61 0.01
N PHE A 95 10.04 11.43 0.74
CA PHE A 95 10.77 10.96 1.92
C PHE A 95 9.82 10.62 3.08
N TYR A 96 8.78 11.44 3.29
CA TYR A 96 7.76 11.22 4.31
C TYR A 96 7.00 9.92 4.07
N ASP A 97 6.54 9.72 2.83
CA ASP A 97 5.86 8.53 2.33
C ASP A 97 6.68 7.25 2.59
N SER A 98 7.88 7.18 2.02
CA SER A 98 8.79 6.04 2.22
C SER A 98 9.19 5.79 3.67
N THR A 99 9.24 6.83 4.51
CA THR A 99 9.53 6.68 5.95
C THR A 99 8.34 6.06 6.67
N LEU A 100 7.12 6.54 6.41
CA LEU A 100 5.91 6.01 7.03
C LEU A 100 5.60 4.59 6.57
N ASP A 101 5.88 4.24 5.32
CA ASP A 101 5.80 2.87 4.82
C ASP A 101 6.69 1.93 5.64
N ARG A 102 7.94 2.34 5.87
CA ARG A 102 8.87 1.53 6.66
C ARG A 102 8.38 1.33 8.10
N ILE A 103 7.82 2.38 8.72
CA ILE A 103 7.27 2.27 10.07
C ILE A 103 6.02 1.39 10.07
N SER A 104 5.16 1.50 9.05
CA SER A 104 3.98 0.65 8.86
C SER A 104 4.35 -0.82 8.74
N GLU A 105 5.37 -1.15 7.94
CA GLU A 105 5.90 -2.51 7.81
C GLU A 105 6.39 -3.06 9.16
N ILE A 106 7.14 -2.26 9.92
CA ILE A 106 7.62 -2.68 11.25
C ILE A 106 6.44 -2.95 12.19
N ALA A 107 5.44 -2.06 12.23
CA ALA A 107 4.24 -2.23 13.05
C ALA A 107 3.44 -3.50 12.66
N MET A 108 3.33 -3.76 11.36
CA MET A 108 2.73 -4.97 10.80
C MET A 108 3.47 -6.24 11.23
N TYR A 109 4.80 -6.27 11.12
CA TYR A 109 5.61 -7.42 11.54
C TYR A 109 5.48 -7.70 13.04
N ILE A 110 5.45 -6.66 13.88
CA ILE A 110 5.19 -6.82 15.32
C ILE A 110 3.82 -7.45 15.56
N GLY A 111 2.79 -6.99 14.84
CA GLY A 111 1.43 -7.55 14.90
C GLY A 111 1.38 -9.02 14.54
N PHE A 112 1.99 -9.41 13.42
CA PHE A 112 2.10 -10.80 12.99
C PHE A 112 2.88 -11.66 13.97
N MET A 113 4.01 -11.17 14.48
CA MET A 113 4.81 -11.92 15.45
C MET A 113 4.03 -12.17 16.75
N SER A 114 3.25 -11.18 17.20
CA SER A 114 2.36 -11.34 18.37
C SER A 114 1.27 -12.38 18.12
N LEU A 115 0.64 -12.37 16.94
CA LEU A 115 -0.35 -13.36 16.53
C LEU A 115 0.24 -14.78 16.55
N TYR A 116 1.38 -14.99 15.88
CA TYR A 116 2.04 -16.29 15.81
C TYR A 116 2.48 -16.84 17.17
N ASN A 117 2.95 -15.96 18.08
CA ASN A 117 3.32 -16.37 19.42
C ASN A 117 2.13 -16.92 20.23
N ARG A 118 0.89 -16.49 19.94
CA ARG A 118 -0.33 -16.97 20.61
C ARG A 118 -0.81 -18.33 20.10
N TYR A 119 -0.55 -18.67 18.83
CA TYR A 119 -1.02 -19.92 18.21
C TYR A 119 -0.09 -21.12 18.41
N GLY A 120 1.05 -20.94 19.09
CA GLY A 120 2.02 -21.99 19.38
C GLY A 120 3.06 -22.10 18.28
N ALA A 121 4.10 -21.26 18.37
CA ALA A 121 5.17 -21.17 17.37
C ALA A 121 5.94 -22.49 17.23
N GLN A 122 5.62 -23.29 16.21
CA GLN A 122 6.58 -24.23 15.65
C GLN A 122 7.59 -23.42 14.84
N MET A 123 8.87 -23.82 14.84
CA MET A 123 9.94 -23.10 14.14
C MET A 123 9.65 -22.87 12.64
N ALA A 124 8.78 -23.69 12.05
CA ALA A 124 8.31 -23.55 10.67
C ALA A 124 7.48 -22.26 10.41
N ASP A 125 6.74 -21.78 11.40
CA ASP A 125 5.84 -20.62 11.26
C ASP A 125 6.60 -19.29 11.25
N VAL A 126 7.64 -19.19 12.10
CA VAL A 126 8.57 -18.05 12.10
C VAL A 126 9.30 -17.97 10.75
N TRP A 127 9.61 -19.12 10.16
CA TRP A 127 10.28 -19.20 8.87
C TRP A 127 9.43 -18.67 7.71
N MET A 128 8.10 -18.84 7.76
CA MET A 128 7.21 -18.24 6.75
C MET A 128 7.27 -16.71 6.73
N THR A 129 7.51 -16.07 7.87
CA THR A 129 7.64 -14.61 7.93
C THR A 129 8.89 -14.14 7.19
N TYR A 130 9.98 -14.89 7.23
CA TYR A 130 11.24 -14.57 6.52
C TYR A 130 11.22 -14.92 5.02
N VAL A 131 10.35 -15.81 4.59
CA VAL A 131 10.26 -16.24 3.17
C VAL A 131 9.30 -15.35 2.37
N ILE A 132 8.30 -14.76 3.03
CA ILE A 132 7.30 -13.90 2.39
C ILE A 132 7.71 -12.41 2.39
N ALA A 133 8.53 -12.00 3.37
CA ALA A 133 9.13 -10.66 3.48
C ALA A 133 10.32 -10.46 2.54
#